data_AF-A0A821HNI0-F1
#
_entry.id   AF-A0A821HNI0-F1
#
_cell.length_a   1.000
_cell.length_b   1.000
_cell.length_c   1.000
_cell.angle_alpha   90.00
_cell.angle_beta   90.00
_cell.angle_gamma   90.00
#
_symmetry.space_group_name_H-M   'P 1'
#
loop_
_entity.id
_entity.type
_entity.pdbx_description
1 polymer ?
#
loop_
_entity_poly.entity_id
_entity_poly.type
_entity_poly.pdbx_seq_one_letter_code
_entity_poly.pdbx_strand_id
1 'polypeptide(L)'
;SGDIEDLNRRNKDVKDNERMSNYRTYRAEKTFSVTRGKWYYEVELLTSGRMLIGWGHASNLSAFYSLGTDSYGYSFDGLNARRFHHNTYDRFGKQWTKNDVVGCMIDLHDKTISFSLNGELMLDNYGNETAFDGLDIDEIGFVPAITSFSGQKARFNFGQDVHSLKYFTSCGLQEGYEPFCVNMSKNATFWYSNFIPRFIPIKSNSSSFEVIRIGASRDDPPLIKLQSRLFGTLEKVEFEFLRLSLP
;
A
#
# COMPACT_ATOMS: atom_id res chain seq x y z
N SER A 1 -19.11 26.75 8.62
CA SER A 1 -18.97 25.33 8.25
C SER A 1 -17.79 25.07 7.33
N GLY A 2 -17.43 25.99 6.42
CA GLY A 2 -16.26 25.85 5.53
C GLY A 2 -14.89 25.91 6.23
N ASP A 3 -14.73 26.71 7.30
CA ASP A 3 -13.42 26.91 7.95
C ASP A 3 -12.84 25.63 8.60
N ILE A 4 -13.71 24.73 9.06
CA ILE A 4 -13.32 23.45 9.66
C ILE A 4 -12.90 22.44 8.57
N GLU A 5 -13.57 22.45 7.42
CA GLU A 5 -13.22 21.59 6.29
C GLU A 5 -11.87 21.99 5.67
N ASP A 6 -11.60 23.30 5.59
CA ASP A 6 -10.34 23.81 5.05
C ASP A 6 -9.15 23.64 6.01
N LEU A 7 -9.36 23.69 7.34
CA LEU A 7 -8.34 23.27 8.30
C LEU A 7 -8.03 21.76 8.20
N ASN A 8 -9.06 20.93 7.99
CA ASN A 8 -8.89 19.49 7.83
C ASN A 8 -8.15 19.12 6.53
N ARG A 9 -8.38 19.86 5.44
CA ARG A 9 -7.64 19.70 4.17
C ARG A 9 -6.18 20.18 4.30
N ARG A 10 -5.93 21.34 4.90
CA ARG A 10 -4.57 21.85 5.17
C ARG A 10 -3.70 20.88 5.97
N ASN A 11 -4.25 20.27 7.01
CA ASN A 11 -3.56 19.26 7.80
C ASN A 11 -3.32 17.94 7.04
N LYS A 12 -4.08 17.67 5.98
CA LYS A 12 -3.95 16.46 5.15
C LYS A 12 -2.77 16.59 4.18
N ASP A 13 -2.65 17.70 3.46
CA ASP A 13 -1.61 17.87 2.42
C ASP A 13 -0.20 18.01 3.01
N VAL A 14 -0.03 18.72 4.15
CA VAL A 14 1.26 18.83 4.84
C VAL A 14 1.68 17.49 5.43
N LYS A 15 0.72 16.74 6.01
CA LYS A 15 0.96 15.37 6.45
C LYS A 15 1.34 14.47 5.28
N ASP A 16 0.69 14.59 4.12
CA ASP A 16 0.95 13.74 2.98
C ASP A 16 2.33 14.01 2.36
N ASN A 17 2.81 15.26 2.32
CA ASN A 17 4.18 15.59 1.90
C ASN A 17 5.28 15.14 2.91
N GLU A 18 5.07 15.31 4.22
CA GLU A 18 5.99 14.73 5.23
C GLU A 18 5.94 13.20 5.28
N ARG A 19 4.78 12.60 4.95
CA ARG A 19 4.63 11.14 4.82
C ARG A 19 5.45 10.57 3.68
N MET A 20 5.49 11.25 2.53
CA MET A 20 6.14 10.76 1.31
C MET A 20 7.68 10.66 1.38
N SER A 21 8.35 11.34 2.32
CA SER A 21 9.80 11.21 2.52
C SER A 21 10.20 10.11 3.51
N ASN A 22 9.25 9.59 4.30
CA ASN A 22 9.55 8.79 5.50
C ASN A 22 9.32 7.29 5.35
N TYR A 23 8.71 6.84 4.25
CA TYR A 23 8.51 5.43 3.97
C TYR A 23 8.53 5.12 2.47
N ARG A 24 8.64 3.84 2.12
CA ARG A 24 8.40 3.31 0.78
C ARG A 24 7.46 2.12 0.85
N THR A 25 6.51 2.05 -0.07
CA THR A 25 5.63 0.90 -0.24
C THR A 25 6.18 0.03 -1.36
N TYR A 26 6.33 -1.26 -1.11
CA TYR A 26 6.72 -2.28 -2.07
C TYR A 26 5.58 -3.28 -2.22
N ARG A 27 5.37 -3.82 -3.42
CA ARG A 27 4.43 -4.91 -3.66
C ARG A 27 4.94 -5.84 -4.74
N ALA A 28 4.49 -7.09 -4.75
CA ALA A 28 4.71 -7.97 -5.88
C ALA A 28 4.01 -7.43 -7.14
N GLU A 29 4.54 -7.80 -8.31
CA GLU A 29 3.97 -7.45 -9.60
C GLU A 29 2.55 -7.99 -9.78
N LYS A 30 1.72 -7.19 -10.46
CA LYS A 30 0.29 -7.48 -10.63
C LYS A 30 0.02 -8.81 -11.32
N THR A 31 0.92 -9.27 -12.20
CA THR A 31 0.79 -10.55 -12.91
C THR A 31 0.92 -11.77 -11.99
N PHE A 32 1.41 -11.59 -10.76
CA PHE A 32 1.50 -12.64 -9.75
C PHE A 32 0.32 -12.61 -8.77
N SER A 33 -0.72 -11.81 -9.04
CA SER A 33 -1.84 -11.69 -8.12
C SER A 33 -2.63 -12.99 -8.00
N VAL A 34 -3.17 -13.20 -6.80
CA VAL A 34 -3.94 -14.39 -6.44
C VAL A 34 -5.41 -14.04 -6.23
N THR A 35 -6.30 -14.82 -6.84
CA THR A 35 -7.76 -14.60 -6.80
C THR A 35 -8.53 -15.75 -6.15
N ARG A 36 -7.88 -16.90 -5.92
CA ARG A 36 -8.46 -18.12 -5.35
C ARG A 36 -7.41 -18.89 -4.55
N GLY A 37 -7.85 -19.78 -3.67
CA GLY A 37 -6.98 -20.67 -2.89
C GLY A 37 -6.43 -20.01 -1.62
N LYS A 38 -5.46 -20.69 -1.00
CA LYS A 38 -4.82 -20.30 0.26
C LYS A 38 -3.34 -20.05 0.01
N TRP A 39 -2.85 -18.85 0.34
CA TRP A 39 -1.47 -18.46 0.03
C TRP A 39 -0.68 -18.01 1.25
N TYR A 40 0.61 -18.35 1.25
CA TYR A 40 1.53 -18.10 2.34
C TYR A 40 2.86 -17.48 1.88
N TYR A 41 3.40 -16.57 2.68
CA TYR A 41 4.79 -16.14 2.57
C TYR A 41 5.39 -15.73 3.93
N GLU A 42 6.71 -15.66 4.00
CA GLU A 42 7.44 -15.24 5.20
C GLU A 42 8.18 -13.92 5.00
N VAL A 43 8.28 -13.15 6.08
CA VAL A 43 9.12 -11.95 6.16
C VAL A 43 10.01 -12.03 7.39
N GLU A 44 11.31 -12.10 7.18
CA GLU A 44 12.30 -12.04 8.24
C GLU A 44 12.75 -10.59 8.49
N LEU A 45 12.67 -10.17 9.74
CA LEU A 45 12.96 -8.80 10.14
C LEU A 45 14.46 -8.65 10.40
N LEU A 46 15.16 -7.84 9.61
CA LEU A 46 16.59 -7.56 9.83
C LEU A 46 16.78 -6.35 10.76
N THR A 47 15.72 -5.59 10.99
CA THR A 47 15.60 -4.50 11.97
C THR A 47 14.24 -4.59 12.68
N SER A 48 14.12 -4.03 13.89
CA SER A 48 12.90 -4.09 14.71
C SER A 48 12.00 -2.85 14.60
N GLY A 49 12.32 -1.88 13.74
CA GLY A 49 11.55 -0.65 13.61
C GLY A 49 10.26 -0.84 12.81
N ARG A 50 9.62 0.29 12.48
CA ARG A 50 8.27 0.28 11.93
C ARG A 50 8.23 -0.19 10.48
N MET A 51 7.45 -1.22 10.23
CA MET A 51 7.08 -1.73 8.91
C MET A 51 5.59 -2.10 8.96
N LEU A 52 4.90 -2.08 7.83
CA LEU A 52 3.52 -2.55 7.71
C LEU A 52 3.54 -3.69 6.71
N ILE A 53 3.33 -4.93 7.15
CA ILE A 53 3.47 -6.14 6.32
C ILE A 53 2.08 -6.73 6.08
N GLY A 54 1.76 -7.11 4.84
CA GLY A 54 0.55 -7.86 4.56
C GLY A 54 0.18 -7.92 3.09
N TRP A 55 -1.11 -7.84 2.80
CA TRP A 55 -1.67 -8.05 1.48
C TRP A 55 -2.28 -6.76 0.95
N GLY A 56 -2.30 -6.59 -0.37
CA GLY A 56 -3.03 -5.49 -1.00
C GLY A 56 -3.62 -5.87 -2.35
N HIS A 57 -4.68 -5.18 -2.73
CA HIS A 57 -5.28 -5.29 -4.06
C HIS A 57 -4.28 -4.86 -5.13
N ALA A 58 -3.94 -5.76 -6.05
CA ALA A 58 -2.88 -5.53 -7.02
C ALA A 58 -3.23 -4.46 -8.08
N SER A 59 -4.51 -4.18 -8.23
CA SER A 59 -5.18 -3.22 -9.11
C SER A 59 -5.10 -1.78 -8.59
N ASN A 60 -5.34 -1.60 -7.29
CA ASN A 60 -5.73 -0.32 -6.71
C ASN A 60 -4.81 0.17 -5.59
N LEU A 61 -3.86 -0.64 -5.13
CA LEU A 61 -2.95 -0.22 -4.07
C LEU A 61 -2.17 1.04 -4.45
N SER A 62 -2.35 2.10 -3.67
CA SER A 62 -1.76 3.41 -3.95
C SER A 62 -0.27 3.44 -3.62
N ALA A 63 0.52 4.11 -4.47
CA ALA A 63 1.92 4.40 -4.18
C ALA A 63 2.10 5.51 -3.11
N PHE A 64 1.05 6.29 -2.83
CA PHE A 64 1.09 7.48 -1.97
C PHE A 64 0.57 7.23 -0.54
N TYR A 65 -0.04 6.07 -0.31
CA TYR A 65 -0.56 5.70 1.00
C TYR A 65 0.28 4.55 1.56
N SER A 66 0.52 4.57 2.86
CA SER A 66 1.11 3.41 3.52
C SER A 66 0.08 2.28 3.57
N LEU A 67 0.54 1.04 3.50
CA LEU A 67 -0.33 -0.14 3.46
C LEU A 67 -1.36 -0.12 4.61
N GLY A 68 -2.65 -0.31 4.29
CA GLY A 68 -3.73 -0.27 5.28
C GLY A 68 -4.27 1.12 5.61
N THR A 69 -3.70 2.20 5.06
CA THR A 69 -4.25 3.57 5.20
C THR A 69 -5.22 3.95 4.06
N ASP A 70 -5.48 3.02 3.15
CA ASP A 70 -6.56 3.07 2.17
C ASP A 70 -7.48 1.84 2.31
N SER A 71 -8.44 1.70 1.40
CA SER A 71 -9.34 0.53 1.34
C SER A 71 -8.74 -0.68 0.66
N TYR A 72 -7.50 -0.59 0.16
CA TYR A 72 -6.91 -1.59 -0.73
C TYR A 72 -5.77 -2.36 -0.07
N GLY A 73 -5.29 -1.92 1.08
CA GLY A 73 -4.27 -2.60 1.86
C GLY A 73 -4.80 -3.19 3.17
N TYR A 74 -4.20 -4.31 3.56
CA TYR A 74 -4.39 -5.00 4.84
C TYR A 74 -3.01 -5.26 5.42
N SER A 75 -2.72 -4.77 6.62
CA SER A 75 -1.36 -4.90 7.17
C SER A 75 -1.29 -5.08 8.66
N PHE A 76 -0.16 -5.64 9.08
CA PHE A 76 0.28 -5.77 10.45
C PHE A 76 1.49 -4.86 10.72
N ASP A 77 1.39 -4.05 11.77
CA ASP A 77 2.46 -3.23 12.37
C ASP A 77 2.95 -3.93 13.65
N GLY A 78 3.97 -4.76 13.53
CA GLY A 78 4.51 -5.48 14.69
C GLY A 78 5.42 -4.64 15.59
N LEU A 79 5.78 -3.40 15.23
CA LEU A 79 6.40 -2.49 16.21
C LEU A 79 5.38 -2.11 17.29
N ASN A 80 4.14 -1.87 16.87
CA ASN A 80 3.07 -1.41 17.76
C ASN A 80 2.05 -2.49 18.14
N ALA A 81 2.21 -3.73 17.63
CA ALA A 81 1.26 -4.83 17.75
C ALA A 81 -0.16 -4.38 17.34
N ARG A 82 -0.27 -3.93 16.08
CA ARG A 82 -1.54 -3.41 15.51
C ARG A 82 -1.79 -3.96 14.13
N ARG A 83 -3.06 -4.10 13.76
CA ARG A 83 -3.50 -4.30 12.38
C ARG A 83 -4.08 -3.01 11.80
N PHE A 84 -3.91 -2.78 10.50
CA PHE A 84 -4.35 -1.58 9.79
C PHE A 84 -5.13 -1.93 8.52
N HIS A 85 -6.29 -1.30 8.36
CA HIS A 85 -7.14 -1.31 7.17
C HIS A 85 -8.08 -0.09 7.21
N HIS A 86 -8.45 0.50 6.06
CA HIS A 86 -9.32 1.69 5.99
C HIS A 86 -8.83 2.90 6.81
N ASN A 87 -7.52 3.08 6.97
CA ASN A 87 -6.96 4.12 7.84
C ASN A 87 -7.44 4.02 9.31
N THR A 88 -7.91 2.84 9.71
CA THR A 88 -8.24 2.48 11.09
C THR A 88 -7.23 1.45 11.59
N TYR A 89 -7.10 1.34 12.91
CA TYR A 89 -6.20 0.36 13.51
C TYR A 89 -6.78 -0.20 14.80
N ASP A 90 -6.47 -1.47 15.05
CA ASP A 90 -6.80 -2.19 16.28
C ASP A 90 -5.55 -2.84 16.85
N ARG A 91 -5.55 -3.13 18.15
CA ARG A 91 -4.54 -3.99 18.77
C ARG A 91 -4.68 -5.42 18.22
N PHE A 92 -3.58 -5.99 17.79
CA PHE A 92 -3.53 -7.34 17.23
C PHE A 92 -2.12 -7.90 17.39
N GLY A 93 -2.02 -9.17 17.78
CA GLY A 93 -0.76 -9.90 17.82
C GLY A 93 0.24 -9.40 18.87
N LYS A 94 1.51 -9.69 18.62
CA LYS A 94 2.62 -9.44 19.55
C LYS A 94 3.63 -8.49 18.93
N GLN A 95 4.41 -7.80 19.76
CA GLN A 95 5.52 -7.00 19.25
C GLN A 95 6.60 -7.89 18.67
N TRP A 96 7.16 -7.47 17.53
CA TRP A 96 8.29 -8.13 16.91
C TRP A 96 9.63 -7.59 17.40
N THR A 97 10.68 -8.34 17.11
CA THR A 97 12.07 -8.00 17.35
C THR A 97 12.92 -8.39 16.14
N LYS A 98 14.21 -8.02 16.18
CA LYS A 98 15.14 -8.36 15.11
C LYS A 98 15.30 -9.89 15.03
N ASN A 99 15.32 -10.40 13.80
CA ASN A 99 15.40 -11.81 13.39
C ASN A 99 14.09 -12.60 13.55
N ASP A 100 13.02 -11.98 14.05
CA ASP A 100 11.71 -12.61 14.01
C ASP A 100 11.23 -12.79 12.57
N VAL A 101 10.39 -13.80 12.37
CA VAL A 101 9.81 -14.16 11.08
C VAL A 101 8.30 -14.06 11.17
N VAL A 102 7.73 -13.19 10.35
CA VAL A 102 6.28 -13.02 10.22
C VAL A 102 5.78 -13.93 9.10
N GLY A 103 4.91 -14.87 9.42
CA GLY A 103 4.14 -15.62 8.42
C GLY A 103 2.88 -14.85 8.04
N CYS A 104 2.62 -14.72 6.75
CA CYS A 104 1.48 -13.98 6.20
C CYS A 104 0.58 -14.93 5.43
N MET A 105 -0.66 -15.08 5.86
CA MET A 105 -1.63 -16.04 5.32
C MET A 105 -2.82 -15.28 4.73
N ILE A 106 -3.28 -15.71 3.55
CA ILE A 106 -4.55 -15.26 2.96
C ILE A 106 -5.35 -16.46 2.50
N ASP A 107 -6.59 -16.56 2.94
CA ASP A 107 -7.56 -17.54 2.49
C ASP A 107 -8.61 -16.82 1.65
N LEU A 108 -8.59 -17.04 0.33
CA LEU A 108 -9.50 -16.40 -0.60
C LEU A 108 -10.84 -17.14 -0.72
N HIS A 109 -10.95 -18.35 -0.16
CA HIS A 109 -12.21 -19.06 -0.04
C HIS A 109 -13.01 -18.53 1.15
N ASP A 110 -12.39 -18.50 2.33
CA ASP A 110 -13.02 -18.01 3.56
C ASP A 110 -12.97 -16.48 3.69
N LYS A 111 -12.23 -15.82 2.79
CA LYS A 111 -12.04 -14.36 2.73
C LYS A 111 -11.46 -13.83 4.03
N THR A 112 -10.34 -14.42 4.45
CA THR A 112 -9.65 -14.06 5.68
C THR A 112 -8.15 -13.83 5.45
N ILE A 113 -7.55 -13.03 6.32
CA ILE A 113 -6.11 -12.88 6.46
C ILE A 113 -5.75 -13.18 7.91
N SER A 114 -4.68 -13.95 8.09
CA SER A 114 -4.10 -14.24 9.40
C SER A 114 -2.59 -14.00 9.36
N PHE A 115 -1.99 -13.84 10.54
CA PHE A 115 -0.55 -13.68 10.67
C PHE A 115 0.01 -14.57 11.76
N SER A 116 1.25 -15.01 11.61
CA SER A 116 2.01 -15.72 12.64
C SER A 116 3.33 -15.02 12.91
N LEU A 117 3.87 -15.21 14.12
CA LEU A 117 5.19 -14.76 14.52
C LEU A 117 5.99 -15.98 15.00
N ASN A 118 7.08 -16.29 14.30
CA ASN A 118 7.95 -17.45 14.59
C ASN A 118 7.19 -18.80 14.66
N GLY A 119 6.17 -18.97 13.81
CA GLY A 119 5.37 -20.19 13.73
C GLY A 119 4.24 -20.29 14.77
N GLU A 120 3.98 -19.25 15.55
CA GLU A 120 2.81 -19.15 16.43
C GLU A 120 1.79 -18.18 15.82
N LEU A 121 0.52 -18.59 15.70
CA LEU A 121 -0.55 -17.72 15.23
C LEU A 121 -0.73 -16.52 16.19
N MET A 122 -0.84 -15.34 15.61
CA MET A 122 -1.12 -14.12 16.36
C MET A 122 -2.61 -13.98 16.61
N LEU A 123 -2.97 -13.57 17.82
CA LEU A 123 -4.36 -13.42 18.25
C LEU A 123 -4.71 -11.96 18.48
N ASP A 124 -5.99 -11.62 18.30
CA ASP A 124 -6.56 -10.38 18.79
C ASP A 124 -6.81 -10.41 20.31
N ASN A 125 -7.35 -9.32 20.87
CA ASN A 125 -7.65 -9.25 22.31
C ASN A 125 -8.77 -10.20 22.77
N TYR A 126 -9.49 -10.82 21.84
CA TYR A 126 -10.58 -11.76 22.08
C TYR A 126 -10.13 -13.21 21.87
N GLY A 127 -8.87 -13.44 21.47
CA GLY A 127 -8.33 -14.76 21.21
C GLY A 127 -8.59 -15.29 19.79
N ASN A 128 -9.04 -14.46 18.85
CA ASN A 128 -9.25 -14.87 17.46
C ASN A 128 -7.94 -14.75 16.66
N GLU A 129 -7.65 -15.76 15.84
CA GLU A 129 -6.49 -15.78 14.93
C GLU A 129 -6.71 -15.01 13.63
N THR A 130 -7.96 -14.78 13.25
CA THR A 130 -8.34 -14.04 12.05
C THR A 130 -8.04 -12.55 12.22
N ALA A 131 -7.03 -12.07 11.51
CA ALA A 131 -6.64 -10.67 11.54
C ALA A 131 -7.60 -9.79 10.73
N PHE A 132 -8.10 -10.28 9.60
CA PHE A 132 -9.10 -9.60 8.79
C PHE A 132 -10.06 -10.62 8.20
N ASP A 133 -11.34 -10.27 8.11
CA ASP A 133 -12.38 -11.05 7.47
C ASP A 133 -13.13 -10.21 6.42
N GLY A 134 -14.02 -10.85 5.66
CA GLY A 134 -14.90 -10.16 4.72
C GLY A 134 -14.15 -9.49 3.57
N LEU A 135 -13.01 -10.04 3.13
CA LEU A 135 -12.23 -9.49 2.02
C LEU A 135 -13.11 -9.32 0.76
N ASP A 136 -13.04 -8.14 0.17
CA ASP A 136 -13.59 -7.89 -1.17
C ASP A 136 -12.58 -8.39 -2.19
N ILE A 137 -12.94 -9.36 -3.03
CA ILE A 137 -12.00 -9.94 -4.01
C ILE A 137 -12.40 -9.41 -5.38
N ASP A 138 -11.59 -8.49 -5.91
CA ASP A 138 -11.76 -7.99 -7.28
C ASP A 138 -11.25 -9.00 -8.34
N GLU A 139 -11.48 -8.70 -9.62
CA GLU A 139 -11.06 -9.59 -10.73
C GLU A 139 -9.56 -9.84 -10.81
N ILE A 140 -8.74 -8.96 -10.22
CA ILE A 140 -7.28 -9.00 -10.28
C ILE A 140 -6.74 -9.73 -9.03
N GLY A 141 -7.32 -9.50 -7.86
CA GLY A 141 -6.96 -10.14 -6.61
C GLY A 141 -5.81 -9.47 -5.86
N PHE A 142 -5.14 -10.27 -5.04
CA PHE A 142 -4.20 -9.79 -4.01
C PHE A 142 -2.74 -10.07 -4.35
N VAL A 143 -1.86 -9.22 -3.84
CA VAL A 143 -0.40 -9.43 -3.86
C VAL A 143 0.20 -9.15 -2.49
N PRO A 144 1.32 -9.81 -2.13
CA PRO A 144 2.13 -9.41 -0.99
C PRO A 144 2.59 -7.96 -1.13
N ALA A 145 2.50 -7.21 -0.03
CA ALA A 145 2.87 -5.82 0.04
C ALA A 145 3.51 -5.47 1.39
N ILE A 146 4.33 -4.43 1.39
CA ILE A 146 4.93 -3.87 2.60
C ILE A 146 5.06 -2.35 2.48
N THR A 147 4.83 -1.64 3.57
CA THR A 147 5.39 -0.29 3.75
C THR A 147 6.54 -0.33 4.72
N SER A 148 7.74 0.05 4.26
CA SER A 148 8.94 0.16 5.08
C SER A 148 9.23 1.62 5.40
N PHE A 149 9.30 1.96 6.68
CA PHE A 149 9.73 3.28 7.11
C PHE A 149 11.26 3.43 7.03
N SER A 150 11.75 4.66 7.18
CA SER A 150 13.18 4.98 7.07
C SER A 150 14.05 4.09 7.97
N GLY A 151 15.18 3.65 7.42
CA GLY A 151 16.18 2.84 8.11
C GLY A 151 15.82 1.37 8.35
N GLN A 152 14.67 0.89 7.87
CA GLN A 152 14.25 -0.50 8.10
C GLN A 152 14.72 -1.46 7.01
N LYS A 153 14.94 -2.72 7.40
CA LYS A 153 15.36 -3.80 6.52
C LYS A 153 14.60 -5.08 6.87
N ALA A 154 14.10 -5.76 5.83
CA ALA A 154 13.47 -7.06 5.94
C ALA A 154 13.84 -7.92 4.73
N ARG A 155 13.79 -9.24 4.90
CA ARG A 155 13.99 -10.23 3.85
C ARG A 155 12.68 -10.95 3.57
N PHE A 156 12.22 -10.87 2.32
CA PHE A 156 11.02 -11.54 1.86
C PHE A 156 11.35 -12.94 1.36
N ASN A 157 10.56 -13.92 1.78
CA ASN A 157 10.60 -15.26 1.26
C ASN A 157 9.20 -15.69 0.83
N PHE A 158 8.96 -15.70 -0.49
CA PHE A 158 7.70 -16.14 -1.08
C PHE A 158 7.63 -17.64 -1.33
N GLY A 159 8.64 -18.40 -0.90
CA GLY A 159 8.64 -19.86 -0.97
C GLY A 159 8.74 -20.41 -2.40
N GLN A 160 9.56 -19.78 -3.22
CA GLN A 160 9.97 -20.37 -4.51
C GLN A 160 10.75 -21.68 -4.28
N ASP A 161 11.56 -21.71 -3.22
CA ASP A 161 12.04 -22.95 -2.60
C ASP A 161 11.28 -23.15 -1.29
N VAL A 162 10.43 -24.18 -1.23
CA VAL A 162 9.61 -24.48 -0.04
C VAL A 162 10.49 -24.77 1.18
N HIS A 163 11.68 -25.36 0.99
CA HIS A 163 12.60 -25.68 2.08
C HIS A 163 13.26 -24.45 2.71
N SER A 164 13.19 -23.30 2.04
CA SER A 164 13.72 -22.05 2.57
C SER A 164 12.77 -21.37 3.57
N LEU A 165 11.49 -21.79 3.62
CA LEU A 165 10.51 -21.29 4.59
C LEU A 165 10.75 -21.93 5.95
N LYS A 166 10.90 -21.10 6.99
CA LYS A 166 11.30 -21.55 8.33
C LYS A 166 10.13 -22.12 9.14
N TYR A 167 8.93 -21.57 8.94
CA TYR A 167 7.74 -21.81 9.76
C TYR A 167 6.51 -22.24 8.94
N PHE A 168 6.67 -22.46 7.63
CA PHE A 168 5.59 -22.94 6.78
C PHE A 168 4.95 -24.24 7.27
N THR A 169 5.74 -25.18 7.81
CA THR A 169 5.21 -26.44 8.36
C THR A 169 4.37 -26.24 9.64
N SER A 170 4.55 -25.12 10.35
CA SER A 170 3.87 -24.84 11.61
C SER A 170 2.47 -24.27 11.43
N CYS A 171 2.28 -23.38 10.45
CA CYS A 171 1.00 -22.68 10.25
C CYS A 171 0.42 -22.81 8.84
N GLY A 172 1.22 -23.14 7.84
CA GLY A 172 0.80 -23.15 6.43
C GLY A 172 0.41 -24.54 5.95
N LEU A 173 1.33 -25.50 6.08
CA LEU A 173 1.21 -26.81 5.43
C LEU A 173 -0.01 -27.61 5.90
N GLN A 174 -0.26 -27.67 7.21
CA GLN A 174 -1.37 -28.47 7.77
C GLN A 174 -2.73 -27.88 7.44
N GLU A 175 -2.81 -26.56 7.27
CA GLU A 175 -4.04 -25.81 6.96
C GLU A 175 -4.31 -25.69 5.45
N GLY A 176 -3.46 -26.29 4.62
CA GLY A 176 -3.61 -26.33 3.17
C GLY A 176 -3.19 -25.06 2.43
N TYR A 177 -2.33 -24.22 3.03
CA TYR A 177 -1.75 -23.07 2.34
C TYR A 177 -0.65 -23.50 1.37
N GLU A 178 -0.55 -22.83 0.23
CA GLU A 178 0.54 -22.97 -0.72
C GLU A 178 1.51 -21.77 -0.62
N PRO A 179 2.83 -21.99 -0.76
CA PRO A 179 3.77 -20.87 -0.86
C PRO A 179 3.50 -20.02 -2.10
N PHE A 180 3.53 -18.69 -1.94
CA PHE A 180 3.13 -17.74 -2.98
C PHE A 180 3.84 -17.94 -4.33
N CYS A 181 5.12 -18.33 -4.32
CA CYS A 181 5.93 -18.54 -5.54
C CYS A 181 6.19 -20.01 -5.88
N VAL A 182 5.47 -20.98 -5.30
CA VAL A 182 5.79 -22.43 -5.43
C VAL A 182 5.87 -22.91 -6.89
N ASN A 183 5.03 -22.37 -7.77
CA ASN A 183 4.97 -22.75 -9.19
C ASN A 183 5.62 -21.71 -10.12
N MET A 184 6.47 -20.83 -9.60
CA MET A 184 7.12 -19.78 -10.40
C MET A 184 8.54 -20.18 -10.84
N SER A 185 8.81 -20.07 -12.14
CA SER A 185 10.14 -20.34 -12.72
C SER A 185 11.11 -19.16 -12.60
N LYS A 186 10.60 -17.97 -12.28
CA LYS A 186 11.39 -16.75 -12.07
C LYS A 186 11.08 -16.18 -10.69
N ASN A 187 12.07 -15.50 -10.12
CA ASN A 187 11.88 -14.77 -8.87
C ASN A 187 10.79 -13.69 -9.06
N ALA A 188 9.93 -13.54 -8.05
CA ALA A 188 8.89 -12.51 -8.07
C ALA A 188 9.52 -11.11 -8.19
N THR A 189 9.01 -10.34 -9.14
CA THR A 189 9.43 -8.94 -9.33
C THR A 189 8.61 -8.04 -8.42
N PHE A 190 9.26 -7.02 -7.86
CA PHE A 190 8.62 -6.02 -7.01
C PHE A 190 8.50 -4.67 -7.72
N TRP A 191 7.40 -3.99 -7.43
CA TRP A 191 7.23 -2.57 -7.67
C TRP A 191 7.38 -1.81 -6.36
N TYR A 192 7.93 -0.61 -6.41
CA TYR A 192 8.06 0.26 -5.24
C TYR A 192 7.53 1.66 -5.53
N SER A 193 7.08 2.34 -4.48
CA SER A 193 6.67 3.73 -4.57
C SER A 193 7.86 4.63 -4.89
N ASN A 194 7.75 5.34 -6.00
CA ASN A 194 8.74 6.32 -6.42
C ASN A 194 8.17 7.73 -6.25
N PHE A 195 8.71 8.46 -5.29
CA PHE A 195 8.29 9.82 -4.94
C PHE A 195 9.10 10.90 -5.66
N ILE A 196 9.88 10.54 -6.68
CA ILE A 196 10.50 11.54 -7.56
C ILE A 196 9.37 12.29 -8.28
N PRO A 197 9.26 13.62 -8.10
CA PRO A 197 8.26 14.41 -8.80
C PRO A 197 8.41 14.24 -10.31
N ARG A 198 7.32 13.86 -10.98
CA ARG A 198 7.26 13.73 -12.44
C ARG A 198 6.11 14.56 -12.97
N PHE A 199 6.35 15.26 -14.07
CA PHE A 199 5.29 15.92 -14.82
C PHE A 199 4.31 14.86 -15.34
N ILE A 200 3.02 15.07 -15.08
CA ILE A 200 1.93 14.23 -15.58
C ILE A 200 0.95 15.10 -16.39
N PRO A 201 0.26 14.54 -17.40
CA PRO A 201 -0.79 15.27 -18.09
C PRO A 201 -1.90 15.71 -17.11
N ILE A 202 -2.35 16.95 -17.25
CA ILE A 202 -3.50 17.45 -16.48
C ILE A 202 -4.74 16.67 -16.94
N LYS A 203 -5.39 15.97 -15.99
CA LYS A 203 -6.64 15.24 -16.25
C LYS A 203 -7.80 16.23 -16.40
N SER A 204 -8.77 15.91 -17.26
CA SER A 204 -9.97 16.74 -17.50
C SER A 204 -10.83 16.96 -16.24
N ASN A 205 -10.73 16.06 -15.26
CA ASN A 205 -11.43 16.13 -13.98
C ASN A 205 -10.58 16.69 -12.83
N SER A 206 -9.53 17.47 -13.11
CA SER A 206 -8.72 18.11 -12.06
C SER A 206 -9.58 19.03 -11.18
N SER A 207 -9.41 18.91 -9.86
CA SER A 207 -10.09 19.74 -8.86
C SER A 207 -9.51 21.15 -8.78
N SER A 208 -8.26 21.34 -9.18
CA SER A 208 -7.50 22.56 -8.90
C SER A 208 -7.54 23.56 -10.06
N PHE A 209 -7.38 23.09 -11.30
CA PHE A 209 -7.29 23.94 -12.49
C PHE A 209 -7.96 23.32 -13.71
N GLU A 210 -8.45 24.18 -14.59
CA GLU A 210 -8.98 23.83 -15.91
C GLU A 210 -8.07 24.38 -17.01
N VAL A 211 -7.86 23.57 -18.04
CA VAL A 211 -7.09 23.93 -19.23
C VAL A 211 -8.07 24.15 -20.39
N ILE A 212 -8.12 25.37 -20.91
CA ILE A 212 -8.97 25.74 -22.04
C ILE A 212 -8.08 26.02 -23.25
N ARG A 213 -8.32 25.32 -24.36
CA ARG A 213 -7.65 25.58 -25.63
C ARG A 213 -8.51 26.51 -26.47
N ILE A 214 -7.95 27.65 -26.85
CA ILE A 214 -8.63 28.66 -27.66
C ILE A 214 -7.97 28.63 -29.05
N GLY A 215 -8.77 28.39 -30.08
CA GLY A 215 -8.32 28.37 -31.47
C GLY A 215 -7.90 29.74 -31.96
N ALA A 216 -7.17 29.78 -33.08
CA ALA A 216 -6.78 31.04 -33.72
C ALA A 216 -8.03 31.77 -34.26
N SER A 217 -8.03 33.10 -34.17
CA SER A 217 -8.99 33.99 -34.80
C SER A 217 -8.29 34.86 -35.86
N ARG A 218 -9.04 35.75 -36.52
CA ARG A 218 -8.45 36.73 -37.45
C ARG A 218 -7.47 37.68 -36.76
N ASP A 219 -7.76 38.01 -35.50
CA ASP A 219 -7.07 39.05 -34.74
C ASP A 219 -6.20 38.47 -33.61
N ASP A 220 -6.41 37.19 -33.23
CA ASP A 220 -5.70 36.53 -32.12
C ASP A 220 -5.05 35.19 -32.52
N PRO A 221 -3.81 34.93 -32.08
CA PRO A 221 -3.18 33.62 -32.25
C PRO A 221 -3.83 32.54 -31.36
N PRO A 222 -3.60 31.24 -31.63
CA PRO A 222 -4.10 30.19 -30.75
C PRO A 222 -3.42 30.25 -29.38
N LEU A 223 -4.19 30.01 -28.32
CA LEU A 223 -3.73 30.20 -26.94
C LEU A 223 -4.26 29.14 -25.99
N ILE A 224 -3.49 28.88 -24.94
CA ILE A 224 -3.84 27.94 -23.87
C ILE A 224 -4.11 28.77 -22.62
N LYS A 225 -5.37 28.80 -22.19
CA LYS A 225 -5.79 29.48 -20.98
C LYS A 225 -5.85 28.48 -19.83
N LEU A 226 -5.20 28.84 -18.73
CA LEU A 226 -5.28 28.13 -17.45
C LEU A 226 -6.20 28.90 -16.52
N GLN A 227 -7.19 28.23 -15.96
CA GLN A 227 -8.14 28.84 -15.05
C GLN A 227 -8.18 28.05 -13.75
N SER A 228 -7.91 28.71 -12.63
CA SER A 228 -8.08 28.12 -11.30
C SER A 228 -9.56 27.83 -11.05
N ARG A 229 -9.85 26.64 -10.51
CA ARG A 229 -11.17 26.26 -10.01
C ARG A 229 -11.35 26.58 -8.53
N LEU A 230 -10.27 26.96 -7.84
CA LEU A 230 -10.29 27.34 -6.44
C LEU A 230 -10.79 28.80 -6.34
N PHE A 231 -11.98 28.99 -5.77
CA PHE A 231 -12.56 30.29 -5.43
C PHE A 231 -12.45 30.49 -3.91
N GLY A 232 -11.64 31.44 -3.44
CA GLY A 232 -11.53 31.74 -2.01
C GLY A 232 -10.12 32.16 -1.57
N THR A 233 -10.03 32.79 -0.40
CA THR A 233 -8.94 33.61 0.15
C THR A 233 -7.50 33.10 -0.05
N LEU A 234 -6.62 34.06 -0.32
CA LEU A 234 -5.15 34.00 -0.53
C LEU A 234 -4.31 33.35 0.60
N GLU A 235 -4.92 32.57 1.51
CA GLU A 235 -4.22 32.05 2.69
C GLU A 235 -3.28 30.87 2.40
N LYS A 236 -3.35 30.26 1.21
CA LYS A 236 -2.45 29.18 0.81
C LYS A 236 -2.15 29.24 -0.69
N VAL A 237 -1.06 29.92 -1.04
CA VAL A 237 -0.52 29.88 -2.40
C VAL A 237 0.27 28.57 -2.55
N GLU A 238 -0.28 27.60 -3.27
CA GLU A 238 0.45 26.39 -3.67
C GLU A 238 1.19 26.66 -4.98
N PHE A 239 2.49 26.36 -5.00
CA PHE A 239 3.28 26.44 -6.20
C PHE A 239 3.00 25.24 -7.10
N GLU A 240 2.45 25.50 -8.28
CA GLU A 240 2.31 24.48 -9.32
C GLU A 240 3.40 24.64 -10.38
N PHE A 241 3.99 23.51 -10.78
CA PHE A 241 4.97 23.45 -11.85
C PHE A 241 4.30 22.94 -13.12
N LEU A 242 4.25 23.79 -14.14
CA LEU A 242 3.66 23.49 -15.44
C LEU A 242 4.75 23.35 -16.49
N ARG A 243 4.58 22.39 -17.40
CA ARG A 243 5.50 22.15 -18.50
C ARG A 243 4.74 21.86 -19.78
N LEU A 244 5.16 22.47 -20.89
CA LEU A 244 4.79 22.03 -22.22
C LEU A 244 5.63 20.80 -22.59
N SER A 245 4.97 19.75 -23.07
CA SER A 245 5.64 18.52 -23.52
C SER A 245 6.21 18.69 -24.94
N LEU A 246 7.03 19.73 -25.12
CA LEU A 246 7.82 19.99 -26.32
C LEU A 246 9.31 19.89 -25.93
N PRO A 247 10.15 19.29 -26.77
CA PRO A 247 11.59 19.16 -26.54
C PRO A 247 12.32 20.50 -26.66
#